data_AF-C0ZX74-F1
#
_entry.id   AF-C0ZX74-F1
#
_cell.length_a   1.000
_cell.length_b   1.000
_cell.length_c   1.000
_cell.angle_alpha   90.00
_cell.angle_beta   90.00
_cell.angle_gamma   90.00
#
_symmetry.space_group_name_H-M   'P 1'
#
loop_
_entity.id
_entity.type
_entity.pdbx_description
1 polymer ?
#
loop_
_entity_poly.entity_id
_entity_poly.type
_entity_poly.pdbx_seq_one_letter_code
_entity_poly.pdbx_strand_id
1 'polypeptide(L)' 'MSIFTTSKFWADSAERAVKTAAQSALGVLGAGALGVLEVDWANVGSVAALATVVSLLTSIASGSKGDPDSASLVD' A
#
# COMPACT_ATOMS: atom_id res chain seq x y z
N MET A 1 -9.74 -19.81 -13.80
CA MET A 1 -8.35 -19.30 -13.81
C MET A 1 -8.02 -18.87 -12.38
N SER A 2 -6.78 -19.03 -11.93
CA SER A 2 -6.35 -18.58 -10.59
C SER A 2 -6.20 -17.06 -10.58
N ILE A 3 -6.85 -16.39 -9.62
CA ILE A 3 -6.82 -14.93 -9.40
C ILE A 3 -5.39 -14.37 -9.30
N PHE A 4 -4.45 -15.17 -8.75
CA PHE A 4 -3.04 -14.78 -8.61
C PHE A 4 -2.27 -14.70 -9.94
N THR A 5 -2.87 -15.19 -11.03
CA THR A 5 -2.29 -15.19 -12.38
C THR A 5 -2.76 -14.00 -13.22
N THR A 6 -3.78 -13.26 -12.77
CA THR A 6 -4.38 -12.16 -13.54
C THR A 6 -3.58 -10.87 -13.35
N SER A 7 -3.09 -10.29 -14.45
CA SER A 7 -2.33 -9.03 -14.41
C SER A 7 -3.10 -7.87 -13.76
N LYS A 8 -4.43 -7.88 -13.87
CA LYS A 8 -5.34 -6.91 -13.24
C LYS A 8 -5.25 -6.93 -11.70
N PHE A 9 -5.20 -8.11 -11.07
CA PHE A 9 -5.07 -8.23 -9.62
C PHE A 9 -3.76 -7.61 -9.11
N TRP A 10 -2.66 -7.86 -9.81
CA TRP A 10 -1.35 -7.29 -9.47
C TRP A 10 -1.28 -5.78 -9.74
N ALA A 11 -1.90 -5.29 -10.81
CA ALA A 11 -2.00 -3.86 -11.09
C ALA A 11 -2.78 -3.12 -10.01
N ASP A 12 -3.97 -3.62 -9.65
CA ASP A 12 -4.83 -3.02 -8.61
C ASP A 12 -4.15 -3.09 -7.23
N SER A 13 -3.46 -4.20 -6.92
CA SER A 13 -2.68 -4.34 -5.68
C SER A 13 -1.50 -3.38 -5.60
N ALA A 14 -0.79 -3.17 -6.71
CA ALA A 14 0.34 -2.25 -6.79
C ALA A 14 -0.11 -0.80 -6.64
N GLU A 15 -1.21 -0.40 -7.30
CA GLU A 15 -1.80 0.93 -7.16
C GLU A 15 -2.15 1.22 -5.69
N ARG A 16 -2.81 0.27 -5.03
CA ARG A 16 -3.15 0.37 -3.60
C ARG A 16 -1.91 0.51 -2.73
N ALA A 17 -0.90 -0.33 -2.96
CA ALA A 17 0.34 -0.30 -2.19
C ALA A 17 1.07 1.05 -2.34
N VAL A 18 1.17 1.60 -3.55
CA VAL A 18 1.78 2.91 -3.81
C VAL A 18 0.99 4.03 -3.14
N LYS A 19 -0.34 3.99 -3.23
CA LYS A 19 -1.21 4.98 -2.57
C LYS A 19 -1.03 4.94 -1.05
N THR A 20 -0.98 3.75 -0.47
CA THR A 20 -0.71 3.56 0.97
C THR A 20 0.68 4.06 1.35
N ALA A 21 1.71 3.81 0.54
CA ALA A 21 3.06 4.32 0.78
C ALA A 21 3.08 5.86 0.85
N ALA A 22 2.47 6.52 -0.15
CA ALA A 22 2.40 7.97 -0.22
C ALA A 22 1.62 8.58 0.94
N GLN A 23 0.44 8.02 1.26
CA GLN A 23 -0.37 8.49 2.38
C GLN A 23 0.32 8.29 3.74
N SER A 24 1.03 7.18 3.92
CA SER A 24 1.78 6.90 5.16
C SER A 24 2.97 7.85 5.31
N ALA A 25 3.70 8.11 4.22
CA ALA A 25 4.78 9.08 4.22
C ALA A 25 4.27 10.49 4.59
N LEU A 26 3.16 10.93 3.99
CA LEU A 26 2.52 12.20 4.32
C LEU A 26 2.07 12.27 5.79
N GLY A 27 1.56 11.17 6.35
CA GLY A 27 1.17 11.10 7.76
C GLY A 27 2.34 11.32 8.72
N VAL A 28 3.52 10.76 8.42
CA VAL A 28 4.73 10.96 9.24
C VAL A 28 5.28 12.38 9.11
N LEU A 29 5.18 12.98 7.92
CA LEU A 29 5.63 14.36 7.68
C LEU A 29 4.84 15.39 8.50
N GLY A 30 3.57 15.13 8.80
CA GLY A 30 2.71 16.03 9.57
C GLY A 30 3.04 16.13 11.07
N ALA A 31 4.00 15.33 11.57
CA ALA A 31 4.21 15.14 13.01
C ALA A 31 5.22 16.09 13.68
N GLY A 32 5.94 16.95 12.94
CA GLY A 32 6.83 17.92 13.62
C GLY A 32 7.95 18.60 12.83
N ALA A 33 8.08 18.39 11.52
CA ALA A 33 9.10 19.08 10.71
C ALA A 33 8.55 20.40 10.13
N LEU A 34 9.28 21.51 10.27
CA LEU A 34 8.93 22.79 9.65
C LEU A 34 9.51 22.91 8.23
N GLY A 35 10.58 22.16 7.92
CA GLY A 35 11.21 22.13 6.61
C GLY A 35 11.65 20.73 6.16
N VAL A 36 11.80 20.55 4.84
CA VAL A 36 12.19 19.28 4.17
C VAL A 36 13.52 18.71 4.68
N LEU A 37 14.43 19.55 5.17
CA LEU A 37 15.75 19.10 5.67
C LEU A 37 15.71 18.62 7.13
N GLU A 38 14.68 19.00 7.89
CA GLU A 38 14.49 18.60 9.30
C GLU A 38 13.76 17.27 9.43
N VAL A 39 13.22 16.77 8.31
CA VAL A 39 12.51 15.50 8.25
C VAL A 39 13.48 14.35 8.50
N ASP A 40 13.13 13.48 9.45
CA ASP A 40 13.75 12.16 9.57
C ASP A 40 13.29 11.27 8.41
N TRP A 41 14.00 11.36 7.29
CA TRP A 41 13.73 10.58 6.08
C TRP A 41 13.88 9.07 6.29
N ALA A 42 14.70 8.64 7.27
CA ALA A 42 14.84 7.24 7.60
C ALA A 42 13.54 6.71 8.25
N ASN A 43 12.97 7.47 9.18
CA ASN A 43 11.68 7.14 9.78
C ASN A 43 10.53 7.18 8.76
N VAL A 44 10.47 8.22 7.91
CA VAL A 44 9.47 8.31 6.83
C VAL A 44 9.54 7.10 5.91
N GLY A 45 10.74 6.72 5.47
CA GLY A 45 10.96 5.53 4.65
C GLY A 45 10.55 4.24 5.35
N SER A 46 10.87 4.10 6.64
CA SER A 46 10.52 2.92 7.45
C SER A 46 9.00 2.73 7.56
N VAL A 47 8.26 3.79 7.87
CA VAL A 47 6.80 3.74 8.01
C VAL A 47 6.13 3.49 6.66
N ALA A 48 6.58 4.18 5.60
CA ALA A 48 6.05 3.97 4.25
C ALA A 48 6.28 2.53 3.76
N ALA A 49 7.47 1.96 4.02
CA ALA A 49 7.78 0.58 3.68
C ALA A 49 6.88 -0.42 4.42
N LEU A 50 6.71 -0.24 5.74
CA LEU A 50 5.84 -1.11 6.55
C LEU A 50 4.39 -1.04 6.06
N ALA A 51 3.88 0.16 5.78
CA ALA A 51 2.53 0.33 5.27
C ALA A 51 2.33 -0.30 3.89
N THR A 52 3.34 -0.23 3.02
CA THR A 52 3.34 -0.88 1.70
C THR A 52 3.25 -2.40 1.84
N VAL A 53 4.06 -2.99 2.72
CA VAL A 53 4.05 -4.44 2.99
C VAL A 53 2.69 -4.87 3.53
N VAL A 54 2.13 -4.13 4.48
CA VAL A 54 0.80 -4.41 5.04
C VAL A 54 -0.28 -4.34 3.94
N SER A 55 -0.23 -3.34 3.06
CA SER A 55 -1.17 -3.21 1.93
C SER A 55 -1.10 -4.43 0.99
N LEU A 56 0.11 -4.86 0.63
CA LEU A 56 0.29 -6.04 -0.23
C LEU A 56 -0.22 -7.32 0.43
N LEU A 57 0.14 -7.55 1.70
CA LEU A 57 -0.35 -8.71 2.46
C LEU A 57 -1.89 -8.71 2.57
N THR A 58 -2.49 -7.54 2.76
CA THR A 58 -3.95 -7.39 2.82
C THR A 58 -4.59 -7.69 1.46
N SER A 59 -3.98 -7.28 0.36
CA SER A 59 -4.46 -7.60 -0.99
C SER A 59 -4.40 -9.10 -1.27
N ILE A 60 -3.31 -9.77 -0.88
CA ILE A 60 -3.15 -11.23 -0.97
C ILE A 60 -4.20 -11.95 -0.12
N ALA A 61 -4.43 -11.49 1.12
CA ALA A 61 -5.45 -12.06 1.99
C ALA A 61 -6.87 -11.87 1.42
N SER A 62 -7.14 -10.72 0.79
CA SER A 62 -8.44 -10.40 0.17
C SER A 62 -8.70 -11.23 -1.07
N GLY A 63 -7.68 -11.42 -1.92
CA GLY A 63 -7.76 -12.29 -3.11
C GLY A 63 -8.03 -13.77 -2.77
N SER A 64 -7.85 -14.20 -1.52
CA SER A 64 -8.21 -15.56 -1.06
C SER A 64 -9.69 -15.75 -0.70
N LYS A 65 -10.47 -14.66 -0.57
CA LYS A 65 -11.88 -14.69 -0.13
C LYS A 65 -12.86 -13.93 -1.04
N GLY A 66 -12.40 -13.24 -2.09
CA GLY A 66 -13.23 -12.37 -2.95
C GLY A 66 -13.35 -12.81 -4.41
N ASP A 67 -14.29 -12.16 -5.11
CA ASP A 67 -14.76 -12.36 -6.49
C ASP A 67 -13.63 -12.57 -7.54
N PRO A 68 -13.80 -13.46 -8.54
CA PRO A 68 -12.75 -13.84 -9.51
C PRO A 68 -12.14 -12.73 -10.38
N ASP A 69 -12.65 -11.50 -10.37
CA ASP A 69 -12.24 -10.41 -11.26
C ASP A 69 -11.63 -9.17 -10.56
N SER A 70 -11.54 -9.12 -9.22
CA SER A 70 -11.09 -7.91 -8.50
C SER A 70 -10.29 -8.20 -7.22
N ALA A 71 -9.30 -7.35 -6.92
CA ALA A 71 -8.57 -7.33 -5.64
C ALA A 71 -9.34 -6.59 -4.52
N SER A 72 -10.57 -6.17 -4.80
CA SER A 72 -11.49 -5.50 -3.90
C SER A 72 -12.57 -6.49 -3.40
N LEU A 73 -12.94 -6.38 -2.12
CA LEU A 73 -14.02 -7.19 -1.52
C LEU A 73 -15.42 -6.57 -1.74
N VAL A 74 -15.52 -5.48 -2.51
CA VAL A 74 -16.72 -4.62 -2.54
C VAL A 74 -17.01 -4.04 -3.92
N ASP A 75 -16.49 -4.64 -4.98
CA ASP A 75 -17.13 -4.51 -6.30
C ASP A 75 -18.33 -5.45 -6.41
#